data_AF-R9M693-F1
#
_entry.id   AF-R9M693-F1
#
_cell.length_a   1.000
_cell.length_b   1.000
_cell.length_c   1.000
_cell.angle_alpha   90.00
_cell.angle_beta   90.00
_cell.angle_gamma   90.00
#
_symmetry.space_group_name_H-M   'P 1'
#
loop_
_entity.id
_entity.type
_entity.pdbx_description
1 polymer ?
#
loop_
_entity_poly.entity_id
_entity_poly.type
_entity_poly.pdbx_seq_one_letter_code
_entity_poly.pdbx_strand_id
1 'polypeptide(L)'
;MKLFQKRPVAIAVMVLAIIASVSLGNARRPDGADEASTTIVGSYRYVMDSEGVISDKTMAYIDSMNMSLFAQTGAQIAVIVVDTTGSTEIGDYTQQEFERLGVGAKETNNGVLLVLALENLYEGEPGGDYYVTWGSGFRSREQDSLYSIALNYMEDPFAQKDYDKAVRGTFDALVDYLEELYGVTVKENYIPAVRQEYTALAGGYETNTTGYVSPDPMTLVNQLVTLLIVLFVLWMILDAMRYRRYRRRYMVAGIPTVPYYPVFWGRPRLRRPPPPPRPPRRPPPPPPLTRSKGGRPPQPPKGGGGGGSFGGGGGRSGFGGGSFGGGGGRSGFGGGSFGGGGGRSGFGGGSFGGGGGRGGGRRR
;
A
#
# COMPACT_ATOMS: atom_id res chain seq x y z
N MET A 1 0.35 37.72 -3.21
CA MET A 1 0.07 36.32 -3.61
C MET A 1 -1.39 36.14 -4.03
N LYS A 2 -1.78 36.61 -5.23
CA LYS A 2 -3.15 36.46 -5.78
C LYS A 2 -3.25 35.36 -6.87
N LEU A 3 -2.14 34.70 -7.20
CA LEU A 3 -2.09 33.68 -8.26
C LEU A 3 -2.81 32.37 -7.91
N PHE A 4 -2.91 32.01 -6.63
CA PHE A 4 -3.58 30.77 -6.18
C PHE A 4 -5.10 30.88 -6.02
N GLN A 5 -5.72 32.03 -6.33
CA GLN A 5 -7.18 32.19 -6.24
C GLN A 5 -7.96 31.59 -7.41
N LYS A 6 -7.29 31.25 -8.52
CA LYS A 6 -7.94 30.64 -9.68
C LYS A 6 -7.77 29.12 -9.62
N ARG A 7 -8.88 28.40 -9.41
CA ARG A 7 -8.96 26.92 -9.39
C ARG A 7 -8.09 26.20 -10.44
N PRO A 8 -8.00 26.63 -11.72
CA PRO A 8 -7.14 25.96 -12.69
C PRO A 8 -5.63 26.09 -12.40
N VAL A 9 -5.18 27.17 -11.76
CA VAL A 9 -3.76 27.38 -11.41
C VAL A 9 -3.35 26.46 -10.27
N ALA A 10 -4.23 26.23 -9.29
CA ALA A 10 -3.96 25.30 -8.20
C ALA A 10 -3.88 23.84 -8.69
N ILE A 11 -4.74 23.45 -9.64
CA ILE A 11 -4.70 22.12 -10.27
C ILE A 11 -3.42 21.96 -11.09
N ALA A 12 -3.05 22.97 -11.90
CA ALA A 12 -1.82 22.94 -12.68
C ALA A 12 -0.57 22.82 -11.78
N VAL A 13 -0.53 23.51 -10.64
CA VAL A 13 0.58 23.40 -9.68
C VAL A 13 0.62 22.03 -9.00
N MET A 14 -0.53 21.42 -8.67
CA MET A 14 -0.55 20.05 -8.15
C MET A 14 -0.07 19.04 -9.18
N VAL A 15 -0.54 19.14 -10.43
CA VAL A 15 -0.10 18.26 -11.52
C VAL A 15 1.40 18.43 -11.77
N LEU A 16 1.90 19.67 -11.79
CA LEU A 16 3.34 19.95 -11.90
C LEU A 16 4.13 19.44 -10.68
N ALA A 17 3.58 19.48 -9.47
CA ALA A 17 4.24 18.95 -8.28
C ALA A 17 4.29 17.41 -8.30
N ILE A 18 3.24 16.74 -8.79
CA ILE A 18 3.22 15.27 -8.98
C ILE A 18 4.21 14.89 -10.08
N ILE A 19 4.19 15.57 -11.22
CA ILE A 19 5.14 15.35 -12.31
C ILE A 19 6.57 15.62 -11.84
N ALA A 20 6.82 16.71 -11.10
CA ALA A 20 8.12 17.01 -10.53
C ALA A 20 8.55 15.98 -9.50
N SER A 21 7.66 15.45 -8.65
CA SER A 21 7.99 14.39 -7.68
C SER A 21 8.33 13.07 -8.37
N VAL A 22 7.56 12.68 -9.39
CA VAL A 22 7.84 11.49 -10.22
C VAL A 22 9.14 11.68 -11.00
N SER A 23 9.38 12.88 -11.55
CA SER A 23 10.60 13.20 -12.29
C SER A 23 11.83 13.25 -11.37
N LEU A 24 11.69 13.77 -10.14
CA LEU A 24 12.77 13.79 -9.15
C LEU A 24 13.05 12.38 -8.59
N GLY A 25 12.02 11.53 -8.50
CA GLY A 25 12.18 10.11 -8.19
C GLY A 25 12.92 9.36 -9.30
N ASN A 26 12.57 9.59 -10.56
CA ASN A 26 13.28 9.01 -11.71
C ASN A 26 14.70 9.59 -11.90
N ALA A 27 14.93 10.87 -11.59
CA ALA A 27 16.24 11.51 -11.70
C ALA A 27 17.18 11.20 -10.52
N ARG A 28 16.65 10.67 -9.42
CA ARG A 28 17.45 10.09 -8.31
C ARG A 28 17.67 8.59 -8.46
N ARG A 29 17.25 8.00 -9.58
CA ARG A 29 17.68 6.67 -9.96
C ARG A 29 19.21 6.76 -10.11
N PRO A 30 20.01 6.04 -9.30
CA PRO A 30 21.45 6.14 -9.39
C PRO A 30 21.87 5.77 -10.82
N ASP A 31 22.62 6.67 -11.45
CA ASP A 31 23.13 6.49 -12.81
C ASP A 31 24.11 5.30 -12.80
N GLY A 32 23.64 4.11 -13.16
CA GLY A 32 24.49 2.95 -13.47
C GLY A 32 25.37 2.37 -12.35
N ALA A 33 24.85 2.15 -11.15
CA ALA A 33 25.58 1.46 -10.08
C ALA A 33 25.08 0.01 -9.91
N ASP A 34 25.75 -0.92 -10.62
CA ASP A 34 25.66 -2.38 -10.58
C ASP A 34 24.27 -3.01 -10.83
N GLU A 35 24.20 -4.03 -11.69
CA GLU A 35 23.00 -4.86 -11.76
C GLU A 35 22.70 -5.36 -10.35
N ALA A 36 21.48 -5.10 -9.86
CA ALA A 36 21.13 -5.48 -8.51
C ALA A 36 21.37 -6.99 -8.36
N SER A 37 22.04 -7.37 -7.28
CA SER A 37 22.43 -8.76 -7.04
C SER A 37 22.38 -9.03 -5.54
N THR A 38 21.81 -10.18 -5.20
CA THR A 38 21.83 -10.71 -3.85
C THR A 38 22.86 -11.82 -3.79
N THR A 39 23.67 -11.79 -2.74
CA THR A 39 24.68 -12.81 -2.45
C THR A 39 24.42 -13.41 -1.08
N ILE A 40 24.81 -14.65 -0.90
CA ILE A 40 24.77 -15.33 0.40
C ILE A 40 26.18 -15.31 0.97
N VAL A 41 26.29 -14.86 2.22
CA VAL A 41 27.55 -14.77 2.94
C VAL A 41 27.55 -15.79 4.08
N GLY A 42 28.63 -16.55 4.17
CA GLY A 42 28.81 -17.59 5.19
C GLY A 42 28.35 -18.97 4.73
N SER A 43 28.15 -19.87 5.68
CA SER A 43 27.77 -21.26 5.41
C SER A 43 26.74 -21.76 6.41
N TYR A 44 25.76 -22.50 5.92
CA TYR A 44 24.80 -23.24 6.73
C TYR A 44 24.71 -24.67 6.21
N ARG A 45 24.68 -25.66 7.11
CA ARG A 45 24.58 -27.07 6.72
C ARG A 45 23.14 -27.52 6.82
N TYR A 46 22.52 -27.83 5.68
CA TYR A 46 21.11 -28.19 5.62
C TYR A 46 20.87 -29.67 5.91
N VAL A 47 21.81 -30.56 5.56
CA VAL A 47 21.67 -32.01 5.79
C VAL A 47 22.74 -32.52 6.74
N MET A 48 22.31 -33.17 7.82
CA MET A 48 23.15 -33.85 8.80
C MET A 48 22.78 -35.32 8.83
N ASP A 49 23.48 -36.11 8.03
CA ASP A 49 23.27 -37.55 7.91
C ASP A 49 24.45 -38.29 8.54
N SER A 50 24.24 -38.87 9.72
CA SER A 50 25.27 -39.70 10.39
C SER A 50 25.34 -41.12 9.84
N GLU A 51 24.29 -41.56 9.17
CA GLU A 51 24.12 -42.95 8.71
C GLU A 51 24.60 -43.15 7.25
N GLY A 52 24.80 -42.05 6.52
CA GLY A 52 25.27 -42.07 5.12
C GLY A 52 24.24 -42.66 4.17
N VAL A 53 22.95 -42.52 4.48
CA VAL A 53 21.83 -43.03 3.68
C VAL A 53 21.32 -42.02 2.66
N ILE A 54 21.72 -40.75 2.77
CA ILE A 54 21.41 -39.67 1.83
C ILE A 54 22.59 -39.48 0.89
N SER A 55 22.31 -39.51 -0.42
CA SER A 55 23.34 -39.37 -1.44
C SER A 55 23.89 -37.96 -1.51
N ASP A 56 25.17 -37.83 -1.90
CA ASP A 56 25.82 -36.54 -2.16
C ASP A 56 25.04 -35.68 -3.16
N LYS A 57 24.39 -36.31 -4.13
CA LYS A 57 23.56 -35.64 -5.13
C LYS A 57 22.32 -35.01 -4.50
N THR A 58 21.66 -35.71 -3.58
CA THR A 58 20.50 -35.19 -2.86
C THR A 58 20.89 -34.09 -1.89
N MET A 59 22.00 -34.25 -1.16
CA MET A 59 22.54 -33.19 -0.29
C MET A 59 22.87 -31.91 -1.07
N ALA A 60 23.62 -32.01 -2.17
CA ALA A 60 23.97 -30.85 -2.99
C ALA A 60 22.74 -30.16 -3.60
N TYR A 61 21.72 -30.94 -3.98
CA TYR A 61 20.47 -30.40 -4.46
C TYR A 61 19.73 -29.62 -3.36
N ILE A 62 19.59 -30.20 -2.17
CA ILE A 62 18.95 -29.55 -1.01
C ILE A 62 19.68 -28.24 -0.67
N ASP A 63 21.01 -28.24 -0.68
CA ASP A 63 21.81 -27.03 -0.44
C ASP A 63 21.50 -25.95 -1.48
N SER A 64 21.52 -26.29 -2.77
CA SER A 64 21.31 -25.33 -3.86
C SER A 64 19.89 -24.73 -3.87
N MET A 65 18.88 -25.54 -3.57
CA MET A 65 17.48 -25.11 -3.51
C MET A 65 17.25 -24.23 -2.27
N ASN A 66 17.83 -24.61 -1.12
CA ASN A 66 17.76 -23.79 0.09
C ASN A 66 18.45 -22.44 -0.07
N MET A 67 19.56 -22.35 -0.80
CA MET A 67 20.19 -21.05 -1.08
C MET A 67 19.21 -20.11 -1.79
N SER A 68 18.53 -20.59 -2.84
CA SER A 68 17.52 -19.83 -3.56
C SER A 68 16.32 -19.48 -2.67
N LEU A 69 15.84 -20.42 -1.86
CA LEU A 69 14.71 -20.22 -0.94
C LEU A 69 15.05 -19.19 0.15
N PHE A 70 16.18 -19.34 0.81
CA PHE A 70 16.65 -18.47 1.90
C PHE A 70 16.86 -17.04 1.40
N ALA A 71 17.50 -16.87 0.24
CA ALA A 71 17.70 -15.56 -0.35
C ALA A 71 16.38 -14.84 -0.62
N GLN A 72 15.34 -15.56 -1.05
CA GLN A 72 14.06 -14.96 -1.41
C GLN A 72 13.10 -14.75 -0.26
N THR A 73 13.19 -15.56 0.79
CA THR A 73 12.13 -15.67 1.80
C THR A 73 12.61 -15.77 3.24
N GLY A 74 13.91 -15.99 3.45
CA GLY A 74 14.48 -16.37 4.75
C GLY A 74 14.14 -17.79 5.21
N ALA A 75 13.26 -18.51 4.50
CA ALA A 75 12.91 -19.88 4.86
C ALA A 75 14.10 -20.83 4.64
N GLN A 76 14.15 -21.88 5.46
CA GLN A 76 15.16 -22.92 5.39
C GLN A 76 14.49 -24.26 5.67
N ILE A 77 14.87 -25.30 4.93
CA ILE A 77 14.47 -26.67 5.18
C ILE A 77 15.73 -27.47 5.49
N ALA A 78 15.81 -28.00 6.71
CA ALA A 78 16.92 -28.83 7.17
C ALA A 78 16.48 -30.28 7.36
N VAL A 79 17.45 -31.20 7.31
CA VAL A 79 17.23 -32.64 7.45
C VAL A 79 18.29 -33.22 8.38
N ILE A 80 17.86 -33.97 9.39
CA ILE A 80 18.73 -34.79 10.22
C ILE A 80 18.37 -36.25 9.99
N VAL A 81 19.38 -37.08 9.80
CA VAL A 81 19.25 -38.54 9.79
C VAL A 81 20.20 -39.10 10.83
N VAL A 82 19.63 -39.87 11.76
CA VAL A 82 20.33 -40.51 12.87
C VAL A 82 19.90 -41.96 13.01
N ASP A 83 20.75 -42.77 13.63
CA ASP A 83 20.43 -44.14 14.01
C ASP A 83 19.22 -44.19 14.97
N THR A 84 19.31 -43.53 16.12
CA THR A 84 18.24 -43.51 17.13
C THR A 84 18.21 -42.21 17.94
N THR A 85 17.03 -41.83 18.45
CA THR A 85 16.86 -40.76 19.45
C THR A 85 17.09 -41.25 20.89
N GLY A 86 17.45 -42.52 21.06
CA GLY A 86 17.63 -43.16 22.36
C GLY A 86 16.31 -43.26 23.13
N SER A 87 16.29 -42.75 24.36
CA SER A 87 15.08 -42.73 25.20
C SER A 87 14.22 -41.47 25.01
N THR A 88 14.67 -40.51 24.19
CA THR A 88 13.94 -39.26 23.95
C THR A 88 12.89 -39.47 22.87
N GLU A 89 11.66 -39.03 23.12
CA GLU A 89 10.60 -39.04 22.12
C GLU A 89 11.03 -38.24 20.88
N ILE A 90 10.75 -38.75 19.68
CA ILE A 90 11.26 -38.15 18.44
C ILE A 90 10.81 -36.68 18.27
N GLY A 91 9.59 -36.33 18.71
CA GLY A 91 9.09 -34.96 18.67
C GLY A 91 9.93 -34.02 19.54
N ASP A 92 10.22 -34.41 20.77
CA ASP A 92 11.06 -33.65 21.70
C ASP A 92 12.51 -33.54 21.20
N TYR A 93 13.06 -34.64 20.68
CA TYR A 93 14.39 -34.65 20.07
C TYR A 93 14.45 -33.68 18.88
N THR A 94 13.45 -33.72 18.02
CA THR A 94 13.34 -32.87 16.82
C THR A 94 13.22 -31.40 17.20
N GLN A 95 12.46 -31.07 18.23
CA GLN A 95 12.36 -29.70 18.73
C GLN A 95 13.69 -29.18 19.30
N GLN A 96 14.40 -30.02 20.08
CA GLN A 96 15.72 -29.66 20.61
C GLN A 96 16.74 -29.40 19.49
N GLU A 97 16.74 -30.26 18.48
CA GLU A 97 17.62 -30.10 17.32
C GLU A 97 17.26 -28.89 16.45
N PHE A 98 15.96 -28.58 16.30
CA PHE A 98 15.51 -27.38 15.61
C PHE A 98 16.04 -26.10 16.26
N GLU A 99 15.96 -26.03 17.58
CA GLU A 99 16.48 -24.91 18.37
C GLU A 99 18.01 -24.85 18.35
N ARG A 100 18.68 -26.00 18.47
CA ARG A 100 20.14 -26.11 18.42
C ARG A 100 20.70 -25.63 17.08
N LEU A 101 20.04 -26.00 15.97
CA LEU A 101 20.45 -25.63 14.63
C LEU A 101 20.04 -24.20 14.27
N GLY A 102 19.00 -23.65 14.89
CA GLY A 102 18.47 -22.34 14.53
C GLY A 102 18.02 -22.30 13.07
N VAL A 103 17.15 -23.23 12.70
CA VAL A 103 16.64 -23.36 11.32
C VAL A 103 15.67 -22.21 11.00
N GLY A 104 15.91 -21.52 9.90
CA GLY A 104 15.14 -20.37 9.42
C GLY A 104 15.86 -19.04 9.60
N ALA A 105 15.21 -17.93 9.23
CA ALA A 105 15.73 -16.57 9.38
C ALA A 105 15.18 -15.84 10.60
N LYS A 106 15.99 -15.01 11.25
CA LYS A 106 15.65 -14.25 12.46
C LYS A 106 14.44 -13.35 12.25
N GLU A 107 14.29 -12.85 11.03
CA GLU A 107 13.26 -11.90 10.62
C GLU A 107 11.87 -12.56 10.52
N THR A 108 11.83 -13.86 10.25
CA THR A 108 10.59 -14.57 9.82
C THR A 108 10.30 -15.83 10.61
N ASN A 109 11.30 -16.43 11.29
CA ASN A 109 11.21 -17.69 12.01
C ASN A 109 10.45 -18.79 11.23
N ASN A 110 10.81 -18.96 9.97
CA ASN A 110 10.13 -19.82 8.99
C ASN A 110 11.02 -20.99 8.53
N GLY A 111 11.71 -21.61 9.49
CA GLY A 111 12.44 -22.87 9.25
C GLY A 111 11.55 -24.10 9.32
N VAL A 112 11.92 -25.16 8.62
CA VAL A 112 11.33 -26.50 8.70
C VAL A 112 12.45 -27.51 8.93
N LEU A 113 12.29 -28.43 9.87
CA LEU A 113 13.25 -29.50 10.12
C LEU A 113 12.56 -30.85 9.98
N LEU A 114 13.17 -31.72 9.18
CA LEU A 114 12.84 -33.14 9.07
C LEU A 114 13.86 -33.94 9.86
N VAL A 115 13.41 -34.88 10.68
CA VAL A 115 14.27 -35.81 11.41
C VAL A 115 13.85 -37.23 11.08
N LEU A 116 14.81 -38.07 10.70
CA LEU A 116 14.64 -39.50 10.47
C LEU A 116 15.50 -40.24 11.51
N ALA A 117 14.89 -41.12 12.30
CA ALA A 117 15.55 -41.98 13.25
C ALA A 117 15.36 -43.45 12.83
N LEU A 118 16.38 -44.02 12.20
CA LEU A 118 16.24 -45.24 11.38
C LEU A 118 15.94 -46.52 12.19
N GLU A 119 16.37 -46.56 13.45
CA GLU A 119 16.19 -47.70 14.36
C GLU A 119 15.22 -47.43 15.52
N ASN A 120 14.55 -46.27 15.52
CA ASN A 120 13.50 -46.00 16.49
C ASN A 120 12.33 -46.98 16.37
N LEU A 121 11.66 -47.22 17.50
CA LEU A 121 10.41 -47.98 17.54
C LEU A 121 9.24 -47.01 17.32
N TYR A 122 8.42 -47.28 16.30
CA TYR A 122 7.16 -46.56 16.09
C TYR A 122 6.02 -47.42 16.64
N GLU A 123 5.27 -46.89 17.62
CA GLU A 123 4.22 -47.63 18.35
C GLU A 123 4.67 -48.99 18.94
N GLY A 124 5.97 -49.13 19.24
CA GLY A 124 6.58 -50.35 19.77
C GLY A 124 7.03 -51.36 18.71
N GLU A 125 6.79 -51.07 17.42
CA GLU A 125 7.24 -51.88 16.30
C GLU A 125 8.57 -51.36 15.73
N PRO A 126 9.50 -52.25 15.34
CA PRO A 126 10.73 -51.85 14.67
C PRO A 126 10.43 -51.41 13.24
N GLY A 127 11.10 -50.35 12.79
CA GLY A 127 10.87 -49.81 11.44
C GLY A 127 11.46 -48.42 11.22
N GLY A 128 11.94 -47.77 12.28
CA GLY A 128 12.32 -46.38 12.25
C GLY A 128 11.12 -45.48 12.52
N ASP A 129 11.41 -44.23 12.80
CA ASP A 129 10.42 -43.18 13.02
C ASP A 129 10.92 -41.89 12.35
N TYR A 130 10.00 -41.01 11.99
CA TYR A 130 10.33 -39.70 11.44
C TYR A 130 9.42 -38.62 12.01
N TYR A 131 9.94 -37.41 12.06
CA TYR A 131 9.18 -36.28 12.58
C TYR A 131 9.51 -35.00 11.81
N VAL A 132 8.55 -34.07 11.83
CA VAL A 132 8.70 -32.74 11.24
C VAL A 132 8.35 -31.68 12.27
N THR A 133 9.19 -30.66 12.38
CA THR A 133 8.88 -29.44 13.15
C THR A 133 9.14 -28.20 12.30
N TRP A 134 8.64 -27.06 12.75
CA TRP A 134 8.71 -25.81 12.03
C TRP A 134 8.76 -24.62 12.99
N GLY A 135 9.22 -23.49 12.47
CA GLY A 135 9.31 -22.24 13.23
C GLY A 135 7.95 -21.57 13.45
N SER A 136 7.92 -20.64 14.41
CA SER A 136 6.69 -19.93 14.78
C SER A 136 6.19 -18.91 13.76
N GLY A 137 6.91 -18.75 12.64
CA GLY A 137 6.55 -17.87 11.53
C GLY A 137 5.36 -18.37 10.71
N PHE A 138 5.07 -19.67 10.77
CA PHE A 138 3.94 -20.28 10.06
C PHE A 138 2.64 -20.17 10.84
N ARG A 139 1.55 -19.85 10.15
CA ARG A 139 0.18 -19.83 10.69
C ARG A 139 -0.37 -21.25 10.78
N SER A 140 -1.39 -21.48 11.62
CA SER A 140 -1.95 -22.83 11.83
C SER A 140 -2.29 -23.59 10.54
N ARG A 141 -2.92 -22.93 9.56
CA ARG A 141 -3.23 -23.59 8.27
C ARG A 141 -1.99 -23.97 7.46
N GLU A 142 -0.91 -23.19 7.59
CA GLU A 142 0.37 -23.48 6.94
C GLU A 142 1.04 -24.66 7.63
N GLN A 143 1.01 -24.70 8.97
CA GLN A 143 1.48 -25.81 9.78
C GLN A 143 0.76 -27.13 9.43
N ASP A 144 -0.57 -27.10 9.30
CA ASP A 144 -1.36 -28.26 8.87
C ASP A 144 -0.91 -28.77 7.48
N SER A 145 -0.54 -27.86 6.59
CA SER A 145 -0.07 -28.19 5.24
C SER A 145 1.32 -28.81 5.27
N LEU A 146 2.25 -28.23 6.03
CA LEU A 146 3.61 -28.78 6.23
C LEU A 146 3.57 -30.20 6.79
N TYR A 147 2.74 -30.43 7.81
CA TYR A 147 2.53 -31.76 8.39
C TYR A 147 1.97 -32.75 7.38
N SER A 148 0.95 -32.33 6.62
CA SER A 148 0.33 -33.18 5.59
C SER A 148 1.32 -33.53 4.48
N ILE A 149 2.19 -32.61 4.07
CA ILE A 149 3.23 -32.85 3.07
C ILE A 149 4.23 -33.90 3.58
N ALA A 150 4.73 -33.74 4.81
CA ALA A 150 5.65 -34.70 5.40
C ALA A 150 5.07 -36.12 5.40
N LEU A 151 3.85 -36.30 5.90
CA LEU A 151 3.19 -37.60 5.91
C LEU A 151 2.99 -38.19 4.51
N ASN A 152 2.54 -37.38 3.55
CA ASN A 152 2.17 -37.89 2.22
C ASN A 152 3.38 -38.29 1.35
N TYR A 153 4.55 -37.67 1.57
CA TYR A 153 5.73 -37.88 0.73
C TYR A 153 6.84 -38.68 1.42
N MET A 154 6.88 -38.71 2.76
CA MET A 154 7.90 -39.44 3.51
C MET A 154 7.53 -40.92 3.69
N GLU A 155 6.26 -41.22 4.00
CA GLU A 155 5.83 -42.55 4.48
C GLU A 155 6.19 -43.70 3.54
N ASP A 156 5.72 -43.66 2.29
CA ASP A 156 5.84 -44.79 1.36
C ASP A 156 7.31 -45.13 1.04
N PRO A 157 8.21 -44.18 0.72
CA PRO A 157 9.62 -44.49 0.49
C PRO A 157 10.38 -44.83 1.78
N PHE A 158 10.03 -44.21 2.92
CA PHE A 158 10.64 -44.52 4.22
C PHE A 158 10.37 -45.97 4.63
N ALA A 159 9.13 -46.44 4.50
CA ALA A 159 8.75 -47.82 4.76
C ALA A 159 9.49 -48.83 3.84
N GLN A 160 9.89 -48.40 2.64
CA GLN A 160 10.71 -49.17 1.70
C GLN A 160 12.22 -49.09 2.00
N LYS A 161 12.61 -48.34 3.04
CA LYS A 161 14.00 -48.02 3.40
C LYS A 161 14.77 -47.27 2.31
N ASP A 162 14.05 -46.58 1.43
CA ASP A 162 14.60 -45.69 0.41
C ASP A 162 14.63 -44.26 0.97
N TYR A 163 15.50 -44.04 1.97
CA TYR A 163 15.56 -42.80 2.74
C TYR A 163 15.97 -41.59 1.89
N ASP A 164 16.88 -41.77 0.92
CA ASP A 164 17.26 -40.72 -0.02
C ASP A 164 16.04 -40.21 -0.80
N LYS A 165 15.21 -41.13 -1.33
CA LYS A 165 13.99 -40.79 -2.04
C LYS A 165 12.93 -40.18 -1.12
N ALA A 166 12.80 -40.69 0.11
CA ALA A 166 11.85 -40.16 1.11
C ALA A 166 12.15 -38.68 1.41
N VAL A 167 13.41 -38.39 1.73
CA VAL A 167 13.89 -37.02 1.98
C VAL A 167 13.76 -36.15 0.75
N ARG A 168 14.22 -36.62 -0.42
CA ARG A 168 14.17 -35.85 -1.66
C ARG A 168 12.74 -35.48 -2.06
N GLY A 169 11.82 -36.44 -2.06
CA GLY A 169 10.43 -36.23 -2.44
C GLY A 169 9.69 -35.29 -1.47
N THR A 170 9.94 -35.44 -0.16
CA THR A 170 9.35 -34.57 0.85
C THR A 170 9.89 -33.15 0.75
N PHE A 171 11.21 -33.01 0.56
CA PHE A 171 11.85 -31.71 0.35
C PHE A 171 11.31 -30.98 -0.88
N ASP A 172 11.17 -31.66 -2.02
CA ASP A 172 10.62 -31.08 -3.24
C ASP A 172 9.18 -30.56 -3.00
N ALA A 173 8.32 -31.36 -2.36
CA ALA A 173 6.96 -30.96 -2.06
C ALA A 173 6.86 -29.79 -1.06
N LEU A 174 7.79 -29.71 -0.09
CA LEU A 174 7.89 -28.57 0.82
C LEU A 174 8.33 -27.30 0.09
N VAL A 175 9.30 -27.41 -0.82
CA VAL A 175 9.73 -26.26 -1.63
C VAL A 175 8.58 -25.75 -2.50
N ASP A 176 7.87 -26.64 -3.21
CA ASP A 176 6.72 -26.27 -4.05
C ASP A 176 5.65 -25.52 -3.23
N TYR A 177 5.38 -26.00 -2.02
CA TYR A 177 4.45 -25.34 -1.11
C TYR A 177 4.93 -23.94 -0.69
N LEU A 178 6.21 -23.79 -0.35
CA LEU A 178 6.77 -22.50 0.05
C LEU A 178 6.88 -21.52 -1.13
N GLU A 179 7.14 -22.01 -2.35
CA GLU A 179 7.05 -21.21 -3.58
C GLU A 179 5.67 -20.59 -3.74
N GLU A 180 4.61 -21.39 -3.60
CA GLU A 180 3.23 -20.91 -3.68
C GLU A 180 2.90 -19.95 -2.53
N LEU A 181 3.30 -20.29 -1.30
CA LEU A 181 3.03 -19.50 -0.10
C LEU A 181 3.63 -18.09 -0.19
N TYR A 182 4.88 -17.98 -0.66
CA TYR A 182 5.60 -16.71 -0.74
C TYR A 182 5.53 -16.04 -2.12
N GLY A 183 5.00 -16.73 -3.13
CA GLY A 183 4.93 -16.21 -4.51
C GLY A 183 6.30 -16.04 -5.16
N VAL A 184 7.22 -16.98 -4.91
CA VAL A 184 8.61 -16.94 -5.37
C VAL A 184 8.91 -18.05 -6.37
N THR A 185 10.13 -18.08 -6.91
CA THR A 185 10.60 -19.17 -7.77
C THR A 185 11.96 -19.64 -7.28
N VAL A 186 12.00 -20.86 -6.77
CA VAL A 186 13.14 -21.53 -6.17
C VAL A 186 13.72 -22.52 -7.18
N LYS A 187 15.00 -22.35 -7.51
CA LYS A 187 15.71 -23.22 -8.46
C LYS A 187 17.17 -23.36 -8.07
N GLU A 188 17.79 -24.47 -8.48
CA GLU A 188 19.22 -24.67 -8.32
C GLU A 188 20.01 -23.52 -8.95
N ASN A 189 21.03 -23.03 -8.25
CA ASN A 189 21.94 -21.99 -8.75
C ASN A 189 21.25 -20.68 -9.16
N TYR A 190 20.09 -20.37 -8.59
CA TYR A 190 19.34 -19.15 -8.87
C TYR A 190 19.18 -18.32 -7.61
N ILE A 191 19.73 -17.09 -7.62
CA ILE A 191 19.54 -16.12 -6.55
C ILE A 191 19.15 -14.79 -7.21
N PRO A 192 17.86 -14.41 -7.17
CA PRO A 192 17.45 -13.11 -7.70
C PRO A 192 17.84 -11.99 -6.76
N ALA A 193 17.90 -10.78 -7.30
CA ALA A 193 18.04 -9.58 -6.49
C ALA A 193 16.76 -9.32 -5.69
N VAL A 194 16.86 -9.38 -4.38
CA VAL A 194 15.75 -9.18 -3.45
C VAL A 194 15.96 -7.94 -2.60
N ARG A 195 14.89 -7.30 -2.13
CA ARG A 195 15.04 -6.11 -1.26
C ARG A 195 15.29 -6.44 0.19
N GLN A 196 14.78 -7.58 0.64
CA GLN A 196 14.86 -7.96 2.03
C GLN A 196 16.08 -8.85 2.22
N GLU A 197 16.87 -8.48 3.20
CA GLU A 197 18.00 -9.28 3.67
C GLU A 197 17.54 -10.14 4.84
N TYR A 198 18.15 -11.31 4.96
CA TYR A 198 17.81 -12.32 5.95
C TYR A 198 19.06 -12.80 6.66
N THR A 199 18.93 -13.05 7.96
CA THR A 199 19.99 -13.60 8.79
C THR A 199 19.51 -14.91 9.38
N ALA A 200 20.25 -16.02 9.21
CA ALA A 200 19.89 -17.29 9.83
C ALA A 200 19.81 -17.15 11.36
N LEU A 201 18.88 -17.87 12.01
CA LEU A 201 18.79 -17.88 13.48
C LEU A 201 20.11 -18.35 14.12
N ALA A 202 20.76 -19.35 13.51
CA ALA A 202 22.08 -19.84 13.90
C ALA A 202 23.19 -18.76 13.89
N GLY A 203 23.00 -17.69 13.10
CA GLY A 203 24.03 -16.69 12.80
C GLY A 203 25.06 -17.18 11.77
N GLY A 204 25.90 -16.26 11.28
CA GLY A 204 26.99 -16.58 10.35
C GLY A 204 26.55 -17.04 8.95
N TYR A 205 25.27 -16.91 8.63
CA TYR A 205 24.70 -17.16 7.32
C TYR A 205 23.64 -16.09 7.03
N GLU A 206 23.89 -15.24 6.04
CA GLU A 206 23.06 -14.07 5.77
C GLU A 206 23.03 -13.73 4.29
N THR A 207 22.03 -12.96 3.88
CA THR A 207 21.94 -12.42 2.51
C THR A 207 22.31 -10.95 2.49
N ASN A 208 23.07 -10.56 1.47
CA ASN A 208 23.49 -9.18 1.24
C ASN A 208 23.10 -8.78 -0.17
N THR A 209 22.31 -7.71 -0.29
CA THR A 209 21.85 -7.19 -1.57
C THR A 209 22.56 -5.88 -1.88
N THR A 210 23.19 -5.84 -3.05
CA THR A 210 23.82 -4.64 -3.60
C THR A 210 23.04 -4.14 -4.81
N GLY A 211 23.17 -2.85 -5.11
CA GLY A 211 22.47 -2.20 -6.21
C GLY A 211 21.01 -1.81 -5.90
N TYR A 212 20.34 -1.21 -6.88
CA TYR A 212 18.98 -0.71 -6.72
C TYR A 212 17.93 -1.73 -7.18
N VAL A 213 17.18 -2.31 -6.24
CA VAL A 213 16.04 -3.17 -6.55
C VAL A 213 14.75 -2.33 -6.58
N SER A 214 14.16 -2.16 -7.76
CA SER A 214 12.96 -1.32 -7.95
C SER A 214 11.75 -1.82 -7.15
N PRO A 215 11.03 -0.96 -6.38
CA PRO A 215 9.77 -1.24 -5.69
C PRO A 215 8.77 -2.12 -6.44
N ASP A 216 8.08 -3.02 -5.73
CA ASP A 216 6.98 -3.79 -6.31
C ASP A 216 5.88 -2.78 -6.70
N PRO A 217 5.34 -2.83 -7.93
CA PRO A 217 4.23 -1.99 -8.35
C PRO A 217 3.12 -1.85 -7.30
N MET A 218 2.76 -2.92 -6.58
CA MET A 218 1.72 -2.88 -5.56
C MET A 218 2.13 -2.06 -4.33
N THR A 219 3.40 -2.11 -3.93
CA THR A 219 3.91 -1.27 -2.84
C THR A 219 3.88 0.21 -3.19
N LEU A 220 4.20 0.57 -4.44
CA LEU A 220 4.08 1.94 -4.93
C LEU A 220 2.64 2.44 -4.91
N VAL A 221 1.68 1.59 -5.33
CA VAL A 221 0.26 1.90 -5.27
C VAL A 221 -0.20 2.09 -3.82
N ASN A 222 0.18 1.20 -2.91
CA ASN A 222 -0.19 1.30 -1.50
C ASN A 222 0.37 2.59 -0.87
N GLN A 223 1.64 2.92 -1.12
CA GLN A 223 2.23 4.18 -0.65
C GLN A 223 1.49 5.41 -1.19
N LEU A 224 1.09 5.39 -2.46
CA LEU A 224 0.28 6.45 -3.05
C LEU A 224 -1.09 6.57 -2.36
N VAL A 225 -1.78 5.45 -2.12
CA VAL A 225 -3.07 5.42 -1.41
C VAL A 225 -2.92 5.95 0.02
N THR A 226 -1.89 5.52 0.76
CA THR A 226 -1.60 6.02 2.11
C THR A 226 -1.38 7.53 2.09
N LEU A 227 -0.62 8.05 1.12
CA LEU A 227 -0.40 9.49 0.95
C LEU A 227 -1.73 10.23 0.69
N LEU A 228 -2.62 9.67 -0.14
CA LEU A 228 -3.94 10.25 -0.40
C LEU A 228 -4.82 10.26 0.87
N ILE A 229 -4.77 9.19 1.68
CA ILE A 229 -5.49 9.11 2.97
C ILE A 229 -4.96 10.18 3.94
N VAL A 230 -3.64 10.31 4.08
CA VAL A 230 -3.03 11.33 4.94
C VAL A 230 -3.46 12.74 4.51
N LEU A 231 -3.47 13.00 3.19
CA LEU A 231 -3.93 14.27 2.65
C LEU A 231 -5.42 14.51 2.90
N PHE A 232 -6.26 13.46 2.81
CA PHE A 232 -7.68 13.53 3.13
C PHE A 232 -7.94 13.77 4.63
N VAL A 233 -7.17 13.15 5.53
CA VAL A 233 -7.24 13.40 6.98
C VAL A 233 -6.84 14.84 7.28
N LEU A 234 -5.74 15.32 6.69
CA LEU A 234 -5.32 16.71 6.82
C LEU A 234 -6.39 17.68 6.29
N TRP A 235 -7.07 17.32 5.18
CA TRP A 235 -8.21 18.05 4.66
C TRP A 235 -9.38 18.12 5.67
N MET A 236 -9.75 16.99 6.26
CA MET A 236 -10.78 16.91 7.31
C MET A 236 -10.41 17.77 8.53
N ILE A 237 -9.15 17.77 8.96
CA ILE A 237 -8.69 18.59 10.11
C ILE A 237 -8.79 20.09 9.78
N LEU A 238 -8.32 20.50 8.60
CA LEU A 238 -8.43 21.90 8.15
C LEU A 238 -9.89 22.34 8.06
N ASP A 239 -10.77 21.47 7.53
CA ASP A 239 -12.20 21.75 7.45
C ASP A 239 -12.84 21.81 8.83
N ALA A 240 -12.51 20.89 9.74
CA ALA A 240 -12.98 20.89 11.12
C ALA A 240 -12.53 22.15 11.88
N MET A 241 -11.29 22.61 11.71
CA MET A 241 -10.81 23.87 12.30
C MET A 241 -11.59 25.08 11.79
N ARG A 242 -11.93 25.10 10.49
CA ARG A 242 -12.74 26.16 9.89
C ARG A 242 -14.19 26.09 10.35
N TYR A 243 -14.77 24.89 10.42
CA TYR A 243 -16.10 24.64 10.93
C TYR A 243 -16.22 25.09 12.40
N ARG A 244 -15.23 24.77 13.25
CA ARG A 244 -15.17 25.26 14.64
C ARG A 244 -15.21 26.79 14.72
N ARG A 245 -14.47 27.49 13.84
CA ARG A 245 -14.50 28.97 13.75
C ARG A 245 -15.84 29.50 13.23
N TYR A 246 -16.45 28.82 12.27
CA TYR A 246 -17.76 29.16 11.71
C TYR A 246 -18.86 29.00 12.77
N ARG A 247 -18.89 27.86 13.47
CA ARG A 247 -19.86 27.55 14.53
C ARG A 247 -19.87 28.62 15.63
N ARG A 248 -18.70 29.10 16.05
CA ARG A 248 -18.60 30.15 17.09
C ARG A 248 -19.20 31.51 16.69
N ARG A 249 -19.32 31.82 15.39
CA ARG A 249 -19.79 33.14 14.94
C ARG A 249 -21.19 33.12 14.33
N TYR A 250 -21.60 31.99 13.78
CA TYR A 250 -22.79 31.90 12.93
C TYR A 250 -23.84 30.91 13.43
N MET A 251 -23.64 30.31 14.61
CA MET A 251 -24.71 29.58 15.31
C MET A 251 -25.20 30.41 16.49
N VAL A 252 -26.48 30.78 16.48
CA VAL A 252 -27.19 31.42 17.60
C VAL A 252 -28.40 30.55 17.91
N ALA A 253 -28.56 30.11 19.15
CA ALA A 253 -29.63 29.19 19.57
C ALA A 253 -29.76 27.92 18.69
N GLY A 254 -28.65 27.40 18.16
CA GLY A 254 -28.62 26.20 17.32
C GLY A 254 -29.00 26.39 15.85
N ILE A 255 -29.42 27.60 15.45
CA ILE A 255 -29.83 27.90 14.08
C ILE A 255 -28.64 28.55 13.33
N PRO A 256 -28.22 28.00 12.16
CA PRO A 256 -27.16 28.59 11.35
C PRO A 256 -27.64 29.87 10.66
N THR A 257 -26.99 31.00 10.94
CA THR A 257 -27.34 32.31 10.34
C THR A 257 -26.77 32.52 8.94
N VAL A 258 -25.75 31.75 8.55
CA VAL A 258 -25.09 31.81 7.23
C VAL A 258 -24.78 30.38 6.76
N PRO A 259 -24.99 29.96 5.51
CA PRO A 259 -24.63 28.61 5.06
C PRO A 259 -23.12 28.31 5.20
N TYR A 260 -22.77 27.13 5.74
CA TYR A 260 -21.38 26.66 5.81
C TYR A 260 -20.91 26.13 4.45
N TYR A 261 -19.71 26.51 4.05
CA TYR A 261 -19.05 25.97 2.87
C TYR A 261 -17.68 25.44 3.24
N PRO A 262 -17.41 24.13 3.00
CA PRO A 262 -16.11 23.51 3.19
C PRO A 262 -14.99 24.26 2.47
N VAL A 263 -13.75 24.05 2.92
CA VAL A 263 -12.59 24.90 2.56
C VAL A 263 -12.44 25.15 1.05
N PHE A 264 -12.72 24.14 0.22
CA PHE A 264 -12.51 24.20 -1.24
C PHE A 264 -13.79 24.20 -2.08
N TRP A 265 -14.96 24.02 -1.46
CA TRP A 265 -16.25 24.23 -2.12
C TRP A 265 -16.51 25.73 -2.16
N GLY A 266 -16.01 26.37 -3.21
CA GLY A 266 -16.08 27.83 -3.33
C GLY A 266 -17.52 28.34 -3.20
N ARG A 267 -17.66 29.52 -2.58
CA ARG A 267 -18.97 30.16 -2.36
C ARG A 267 -19.71 30.34 -3.70
N PRO A 268 -21.01 30.04 -3.77
CA PRO A 268 -21.82 30.47 -4.91
C PRO A 268 -21.63 31.97 -5.12
N ARG A 269 -21.16 32.38 -6.30
CA ARG A 269 -21.08 33.79 -6.65
C ARG A 269 -22.50 34.29 -6.87
N LEU A 270 -23.13 34.84 -5.84
CA LEU A 270 -24.37 35.60 -6.02
C LEU A 270 -24.06 36.75 -6.98
N ARG A 271 -24.80 36.80 -8.10
CA ARG A 271 -24.75 37.96 -9.02
C ARG A 271 -25.11 39.19 -8.20
N ARG A 272 -24.24 40.20 -8.19
CA ARG A 272 -24.56 41.49 -7.56
C ARG A 272 -25.84 42.03 -8.23
N PRO A 273 -26.88 42.43 -7.48
CA PRO A 273 -28.01 43.11 -8.07
C PRO A 273 -27.50 44.38 -8.78
N PRO A 274 -28.10 44.74 -9.94
CA PRO A 274 -27.69 45.94 -10.66
C PRO A 274 -27.84 47.17 -9.75
N PRO A 275 -26.93 48.16 -9.85
CA PRO A 275 -27.05 49.40 -9.09
C PRO A 275 -28.41 50.07 -9.38
N PRO A 276 -29.06 50.68 -8.38
CA PRO A 276 -30.33 51.36 -8.59
C PRO A 276 -30.19 52.48 -9.64
N PRO A 277 -31.25 52.78 -10.42
CA PRO A 277 -31.22 53.84 -11.41
C PRO A 277 -30.86 55.18 -10.76
N ARG A 278 -29.95 55.93 -11.40
CA ARG A 278 -29.58 57.27 -10.94
C ARG A 278 -30.84 58.17 -10.98
N PRO A 279 -31.10 58.97 -9.93
CA PRO A 279 -32.22 59.91 -9.95
C PRO A 279 -32.06 60.90 -11.11
N PRO A 280 -33.17 61.39 -11.69
CA PRO A 280 -33.13 62.32 -12.82
C PRO A 280 -32.32 63.56 -12.47
N ARG A 281 -31.43 63.95 -13.39
CA ARG A 281 -30.63 65.19 -13.27
C ARG A 281 -31.60 66.36 -13.15
N ARG A 282 -31.49 67.13 -12.06
CA ARG A 282 -32.17 68.43 -11.95
C ARG A 282 -31.72 69.31 -13.13
N PRO A 283 -32.63 70.10 -13.74
CA PRO A 283 -32.26 71.01 -14.80
C PRO A 283 -31.25 72.06 -14.28
N PRO A 284 -30.31 72.49 -15.12
CA PRO A 284 -29.33 73.50 -14.75
C PRO A 284 -30.03 74.83 -14.42
N PRO A 285 -29.55 75.59 -13.41
CA PRO A 285 -30.07 76.92 -13.14
C PRO A 285 -29.78 77.86 -14.32
N PRO A 286 -30.66 78.84 -14.60
CA PRO A 286 -30.48 79.77 -15.70
C PRO A 286 -29.25 80.68 -15.50
N PRO A 287 -28.60 81.13 -16.58
CA PRO A 287 -27.43 81.98 -16.50
C PRO A 287 -27.78 83.37 -15.92
N PRO A 288 -26.86 84.01 -15.15
CA PRO A 288 -27.13 85.32 -14.57
C PRO A 288 -27.09 86.41 -15.64
N LEU A 289 -28.18 87.15 -15.76
CA LEU A 289 -28.26 88.39 -16.53
C LEU A 289 -27.52 89.51 -15.81
N THR A 290 -26.76 90.27 -16.58
CA THR A 290 -25.92 91.38 -16.13
C THR A 290 -26.71 92.63 -15.76
N ARG A 291 -26.27 93.27 -14.66
CA ARG A 291 -26.24 94.73 -14.41
C ARG A 291 -27.55 95.43 -13.98
N SER A 292 -27.58 95.89 -12.72
CA SER A 292 -27.51 97.32 -12.36
C SER A 292 -27.68 97.55 -10.84
N LYS A 293 -26.84 98.46 -10.32
CA LYS A 293 -26.97 99.29 -9.10
C LYS A 293 -27.52 98.69 -7.79
N GLY A 294 -26.68 98.75 -6.75
CA GLY A 294 -27.15 99.11 -5.41
C GLY A 294 -26.49 98.36 -4.24
N GLY A 295 -25.65 99.07 -3.48
CA GLY A 295 -25.54 98.95 -2.02
C GLY A 295 -24.97 97.66 -1.43
N ARG A 296 -23.71 97.69 -1.02
CA ARG A 296 -23.20 96.88 0.10
C ARG A 296 -23.78 97.41 1.43
N PRO A 297 -24.19 96.53 2.34
CA PRO A 297 -24.00 96.75 3.77
C PRO A 297 -23.04 95.69 4.38
N PRO A 298 -22.41 95.99 5.53
CA PRO A 298 -21.33 95.18 6.10
C PRO A 298 -21.83 93.96 6.90
N GLN A 299 -20.92 93.00 7.07
CA GLN A 299 -21.06 91.73 7.82
C GLN A 299 -21.51 91.88 9.28
N PRO A 300 -22.02 90.77 9.85
CA PRO A 300 -21.53 90.30 11.15
C PRO A 300 -20.96 88.86 11.10
N PRO A 301 -20.05 88.50 12.04
CA PRO A 301 -19.34 87.23 12.04
C PRO A 301 -20.09 86.13 12.81
N LYS A 302 -20.03 84.90 12.30
CA LYS A 302 -20.27 83.65 13.03
C LYS A 302 -19.38 82.60 12.34
N GLY A 303 -18.37 81.98 12.95
CA GLY A 303 -18.19 81.64 14.36
C GLY A 303 -18.64 80.20 14.58
N GLY A 304 -17.70 79.24 14.44
CA GLY A 304 -17.74 77.99 15.21
C GLY A 304 -17.87 76.66 14.45
N GLY A 305 -16.80 75.85 14.53
CA GLY A 305 -16.81 74.37 14.45
C GLY A 305 -16.69 73.80 13.03
N GLY A 306 -15.60 73.17 12.60
CA GLY A 306 -14.69 72.29 13.32
C GLY A 306 -14.82 70.89 12.69
N GLY A 307 -13.74 70.36 12.11
CA GLY A 307 -13.68 68.99 11.62
C GLY A 307 -13.06 68.86 10.23
N GLY A 308 -11.73 68.86 10.18
CA GLY A 308 -10.98 68.59 8.97
C GLY A 308 -11.09 67.13 8.51
N SER A 309 -10.94 66.93 7.21
CA SER A 309 -10.19 65.79 6.67
C SER A 309 -9.76 66.12 5.24
N PHE A 310 -8.46 66.36 5.12
CA PHE A 310 -7.74 66.48 3.87
C PHE A 310 -7.82 65.16 3.09
N GLY A 311 -8.39 65.21 1.89
CA GLY A 311 -8.36 64.12 0.91
C GLY A 311 -7.80 64.64 -0.41
N GLY A 312 -6.47 64.78 -0.47
CA GLY A 312 -5.76 65.13 -1.70
C GLY A 312 -5.83 63.98 -2.71
N GLY A 313 -6.55 64.22 -3.80
CA GLY A 313 -6.56 63.35 -4.98
C GLY A 313 -5.34 63.62 -5.86
N GLY A 314 -4.37 62.71 -5.86
CA GLY A 314 -3.32 62.61 -6.86
C GLY A 314 -3.76 61.65 -7.96
N GLY A 315 -3.95 62.17 -9.18
CA GLY A 315 -4.40 61.42 -10.34
C GLY A 315 -3.33 60.48 -10.91
N ARG A 316 -3.78 59.39 -11.55
CA ARG A 316 -3.08 58.70 -12.62
C ARG A 316 -4.09 58.16 -13.65
N SER A 317 -4.04 58.75 -14.84
CA SER A 317 -4.12 58.15 -16.19
C SER A 317 -4.62 56.69 -16.28
N GLY A 318 -5.61 56.30 -17.07
CA GLY A 318 -6.05 56.86 -18.34
C GLY A 318 -5.46 56.11 -19.54
N PHE A 319 -5.80 54.83 -19.72
CA PHE A 319 -5.75 54.09 -20.98
C PHE A 319 -6.95 53.13 -20.93
N GLY A 320 -7.98 53.21 -21.79
CA GLY A 320 -7.91 53.33 -23.25
C GLY A 320 -8.19 51.94 -23.81
N GLY A 321 -9.46 51.58 -23.98
CA GLY A 321 -9.89 50.31 -24.55
C GLY A 321 -10.63 50.52 -25.87
N GLY A 322 -10.64 49.48 -26.71
CA GLY A 322 -11.76 49.20 -27.60
C GLY A 322 -11.45 48.60 -28.98
N SER A 323 -12.31 47.63 -29.35
CA SER A 323 -12.55 46.98 -30.66
C SER A 323 -11.68 45.76 -30.95
N PHE A 324 -12.20 44.58 -31.31
CA PHE A 324 -13.33 44.18 -32.18
C PHE A 324 -14.09 42.98 -31.54
N GLY A 325 -15.34 42.60 -31.80
CA GLY A 325 -16.25 42.84 -32.92
C GLY A 325 -16.51 41.52 -33.69
N GLY A 326 -17.69 40.90 -33.50
CA GLY A 326 -18.24 39.79 -34.32
C GLY A 326 -18.22 38.41 -33.63
N GLY A 327 -19.27 37.58 -33.58
CA GLY A 327 -20.56 37.57 -34.28
C GLY A 327 -20.75 36.24 -35.03
N GLY A 328 -21.76 35.44 -34.64
CA GLY A 328 -22.22 34.22 -35.33
C GLY A 328 -21.73 32.92 -34.67
N GLY A 329 -22.49 31.84 -34.52
CA GLY A 329 -23.84 31.48 -34.96
C GLY A 329 -24.12 30.06 -34.45
N ARG A 330 -25.39 29.76 -34.20
CA ARG A 330 -25.90 28.48 -33.65
C ARG A 330 -25.78 27.33 -34.65
N SER A 331 -25.54 26.11 -34.17
CA SER A 331 -26.26 24.91 -34.63
C SER A 331 -26.13 23.80 -33.58
N GLY A 332 -27.25 23.14 -33.32
CA GLY A 332 -27.32 21.97 -32.43
C GLY A 332 -27.46 20.70 -33.25
N PHE A 333 -26.95 19.60 -32.68
CA PHE A 333 -27.33 18.22 -32.93
C PHE A 333 -27.07 17.53 -31.57
N GLY A 334 -28.02 16.83 -30.94
CA GLY A 334 -28.87 15.79 -31.53
C GLY A 334 -28.32 14.48 -30.99
N GLY A 335 -29.01 13.91 -29.99
CA GLY A 335 -28.62 12.68 -29.33
C GLY A 335 -28.71 11.46 -30.26
N GLY A 336 -27.93 10.44 -29.91
CA GLY A 336 -27.98 9.13 -30.56
C GLY A 336 -27.42 8.07 -29.63
N SER A 337 -28.32 7.22 -29.13
CA SER A 337 -28.00 5.94 -28.50
C SER A 337 -27.29 5.03 -29.49
N PHE A 338 -26.26 4.33 -29.04
CA PHE A 338 -25.81 3.08 -29.64
C PHE A 338 -25.87 1.97 -28.60
N GLY A 339 -26.67 0.97 -28.91
CA GLY A 339 -26.78 -0.27 -28.16
C GLY A 339 -25.77 -1.32 -28.62
N GLY A 340 -25.78 -2.43 -27.87
CA GLY A 340 -24.99 -3.63 -28.05
C GLY A 340 -24.48 -4.07 -26.68
N GLY A 341 -24.77 -5.26 -26.13
CA GLY A 341 -25.37 -6.47 -26.67
C GLY A 341 -24.70 -7.65 -25.97
N GLY A 342 -25.49 -8.59 -25.45
CA GLY A 342 -25.05 -9.90 -24.95
C GLY A 342 -24.52 -9.90 -23.50
N GLY A 343 -24.82 -10.87 -22.64
CA GLY A 343 -25.59 -12.09 -22.76
C GLY A 343 -25.85 -12.69 -21.37
N ARG A 344 -26.91 -13.52 -21.29
CA ARG A 344 -26.95 -14.87 -20.68
C ARG A 344 -25.98 -15.09 -19.50
N SER A 345 -26.39 -15.48 -18.30
CA SER A 345 -27.27 -16.60 -17.96
C SER A 345 -27.50 -16.61 -16.45
N GLY A 346 -28.76 -16.71 -16.01
CA GLY A 346 -29.15 -17.00 -14.63
C GLY A 346 -29.99 -18.26 -14.59
N PHE A 347 -29.32 -19.41 -14.63
CA PHE A 347 -29.83 -20.68 -14.10
C PHE A 347 -29.06 -20.86 -12.78
N GLY A 348 -29.62 -21.25 -11.66
CA GLY A 348 -30.76 -22.11 -11.40
C GLY A 348 -30.39 -22.74 -10.06
N GLY A 349 -31.09 -22.34 -8.99
CA GLY A 349 -30.89 -22.94 -7.67
C GLY A 349 -31.30 -24.41 -7.73
N GLY A 350 -30.33 -25.29 -7.50
CA GLY A 350 -30.51 -26.72 -7.46
C GLY A 350 -30.04 -27.26 -6.12
N SER A 351 -31.01 -27.74 -5.34
CA SER A 351 -30.85 -28.55 -4.15
C SER A 351 -30.43 -29.97 -4.54
N PHE A 352 -29.44 -30.54 -3.85
CA PHE A 352 -29.18 -31.98 -3.72
C PHE A 352 -28.67 -32.16 -2.27
N GLY A 353 -29.36 -32.87 -1.38
CA GLY A 353 -29.64 -34.31 -1.43
C GLY A 353 -28.45 -35.01 -0.74
N GLY A 354 -28.51 -35.55 0.48
CA GLY A 354 -29.64 -36.13 1.19
C GLY A 354 -29.69 -37.64 0.96
N GLY A 355 -28.83 -38.40 1.66
CA GLY A 355 -28.76 -39.88 1.68
C GLY A 355 -27.30 -40.33 1.87
N GLY A 356 -26.91 -41.27 2.73
CA GLY A 356 -27.63 -42.26 3.55
C GLY A 356 -26.85 -43.58 3.51
N GLY A 357 -26.44 -44.12 4.66
CA GLY A 357 -25.88 -45.48 4.82
C GLY A 357 -24.92 -45.59 6.03
N ARG A 358 -25.37 -46.10 7.19
CA ARG A 358 -25.22 -47.50 7.70
C ARG A 358 -23.76 -48.00 7.67
N GLY A 359 -23.15 -48.50 8.75
CA GLY A 359 -23.57 -48.82 10.11
C GLY A 359 -22.49 -49.70 10.78
N GLY A 360 -22.54 -49.84 12.11
CA GLY A 360 -21.79 -50.87 12.83
C GLY A 360 -21.27 -50.43 14.19
N GLY A 361 -21.94 -50.82 15.27
CA GLY A 361 -21.35 -50.70 16.60
C GLY A 361 -22.31 -50.91 17.77
N ARG A 362 -22.17 -52.07 18.41
CA ARG A 362 -22.49 -52.39 19.82
C ARG A 362 -23.90 -52.87 20.17
N ARG A 363 -24.00 -54.20 20.34
CA ARG A 363 -24.48 -54.84 21.57
C ARG A 363 -23.83 -56.22 21.74
N ARG A 364 -22.89 -56.36 22.67
CA ARG A 364 -23.00 -57.15 23.90
C ARG A 364 -21.74 -56.96 24.73
#